data_AF-A0A3M1KZV5-F1
#
_entry.id   AF-A0A3M1KZV5-F1
#
_cell.length_a   1.000
_cell.length_b   1.000
_cell.length_c   1.000
_cell.angle_alpha   90.00
_cell.angle_beta   90.00
_cell.angle_gamma   90.00
#
_symmetry.space_group_name_H-M   'P 1'
#
loop_
_entity.id
_entity.type
_entity.pdbx_description
1 polymer ?
#
loop_
_entity_poly.entity_id
_entity_poly.type
_entity_poly.pdbx_seq_one_letter_code
_entity_poly.pdbx_strand_id
1 'polypeptide(L)'
;MREEFSSFPRFIPYIQVHEFEALLLCEPSIIHEQFEGYDRPRKADALQREIAGLPPEEINLGDETAPSKRIIKWYPAYADNKAFHGPRIAAKIGLERIRAHNPHFDEWLSRLESLSPGQNP
;
A
#
# COMPACT_ATOMS: atom_id res chain seq x y z
N MET A 1 -22.73 6.33 -4.37
CA MET A 1 -21.72 5.52 -5.09
C MET A 1 -22.25 4.20 -5.68
N ARG A 2 -22.79 3.22 -4.92
CA ARG A 2 -23.23 1.93 -5.51
C ARG A 2 -24.40 2.04 -6.51
N GLU A 3 -25.30 3.01 -6.34
CA GLU A 3 -26.49 3.15 -7.20
C GLU A 3 -26.22 3.89 -8.54
N GLU A 4 -25.22 4.77 -8.56
CA GLU A 4 -24.89 5.64 -9.71
C GLU A 4 -24.29 4.88 -10.90
N PHE A 5 -23.71 3.69 -10.66
CA PHE A 5 -23.08 2.88 -11.70
C PHE A 5 -23.88 1.63 -12.08
N SER A 6 -25.15 1.54 -11.65
CA SER A 6 -26.04 0.43 -11.96
C SER A 6 -26.18 0.12 -13.46
N SER A 7 -26.01 1.14 -14.31
CA SER A 7 -26.00 1.02 -15.79
C SER A 7 -24.70 0.43 -16.38
N PHE A 8 -23.66 0.19 -15.57
CA PHE A 8 -22.37 -0.34 -16.01
C PHE A 8 -22.06 -1.69 -15.33
N PRO A 9 -22.66 -2.81 -15.78
CA PRO A 9 -22.56 -4.10 -15.10
C PRO A 9 -21.14 -4.69 -15.05
N ARG A 10 -20.21 -4.15 -15.87
CA ARG A 10 -18.78 -4.53 -15.88
C ARG A 10 -17.88 -3.59 -15.07
N PHE A 11 -18.45 -2.57 -14.44
CA PHE A 11 -17.68 -1.63 -13.63
C PHE A 11 -17.64 -2.08 -12.17
N ILE A 12 -16.45 -2.42 -11.71
CA ILE A 12 -16.18 -2.74 -10.30
C ILE A 12 -15.32 -1.60 -9.74
N PRO A 13 -15.93 -0.60 -9.10
CA PRO A 13 -15.20 0.55 -8.61
C PRO A 13 -14.29 0.18 -7.45
N TYR A 14 -13.13 0.82 -7.42
CA TYR A 14 -12.23 0.85 -6.28
C TYR A 14 -11.55 2.19 -6.20
N ILE A 15 -11.48 2.72 -4.99
CA ILE A 15 -10.78 3.94 -4.67
C ILE A 15 -9.76 3.57 -3.61
N GLN A 16 -8.49 3.74 -3.95
CA GLN A 16 -7.39 3.72 -2.99
C GLN A 16 -7.51 5.03 -2.20
N VAL A 17 -8.13 4.97 -1.02
CA VAL A 17 -8.52 6.14 -0.20
C VAL A 17 -7.32 7.02 0.12
N HIS A 18 -6.13 6.42 0.23
CA HIS A 18 -4.85 7.09 0.43
C HIS A 18 -3.91 6.91 -0.75
N GLU A 19 -2.75 7.57 -0.72
CA GLU A 19 -1.70 7.36 -1.72
C GLU A 19 -1.32 5.88 -1.89
N PHE A 20 -0.71 5.52 -3.03
CA PHE A 20 -0.21 4.17 -3.31
C PHE A 20 0.67 3.62 -2.19
N GLU A 21 1.46 4.48 -1.54
CA GLU A 21 2.35 4.14 -0.43
C GLU A 21 1.63 3.52 0.77
N ALA A 22 0.32 3.73 0.94
CA ALA A 22 -0.45 3.05 1.98
C ALA A 22 -0.36 1.51 1.83
N LEU A 23 -0.32 1.00 0.60
CA LEU A 23 -0.14 -0.42 0.32
C LEU A 23 1.27 -0.90 0.72
N LEU A 24 2.28 -0.03 0.67
CA LEU A 24 3.67 -0.38 0.99
C LEU A 24 3.94 -0.41 2.49
N LEU A 25 3.20 0.37 3.27
CA LEU A 25 3.38 0.48 4.72
C LEU A 25 3.02 -0.80 5.49
N CYS A 26 2.47 -1.82 4.82
CA CYS A 26 2.29 -3.14 5.43
C CYS A 26 3.62 -3.86 5.76
N GLU A 27 4.74 -3.46 5.14
CA GLU A 27 6.03 -4.07 5.39
C GLU A 27 7.18 -3.04 5.32
N PRO A 28 7.34 -2.20 6.36
CA PRO A 28 8.40 -1.19 6.47
C PRO A 28 9.82 -1.75 6.33
N SER A 29 10.03 -3.02 6.68
CA SER A 29 11.32 -3.69 6.54
C SER A 29 11.76 -3.86 5.08
N ILE A 30 10.82 -3.97 4.13
CA ILE A 30 11.13 -4.10 2.70
C ILE A 30 11.32 -2.73 2.04
N ILE A 31 10.62 -1.69 2.50
CA ILE A 31 10.90 -0.29 2.13
C ILE A 31 12.36 0.03 2.43
N HIS A 32 12.78 -0.37 3.63
CA HIS A 32 14.10 -0.16 4.16
C HIS A 32 15.21 -0.71 3.25
N GLU A 33 15.05 -1.92 2.71
CA GLU A 33 16.02 -2.57 1.82
C GLU A 33 16.34 -1.82 0.52
N GLN A 34 15.53 -0.84 0.11
CA GLN A 34 15.80 -0.05 -1.10
C GLN A 34 16.82 1.06 -0.88
N PHE A 35 17.19 1.35 0.37
CA PHE A 35 18.02 2.50 0.71
C PHE A 35 19.32 2.06 1.40
N GLU A 36 20.39 2.80 1.12
CA GLU A 36 21.70 2.59 1.73
C GLU A 36 21.85 3.37 3.05
N GLY A 37 22.72 2.90 3.96
CA GLY A 37 23.00 3.55 5.24
C GLY A 37 23.41 2.59 6.36
N TYR A 38 23.84 3.13 7.49
CA TYR A 38 24.18 2.34 8.70
C TYR A 38 23.04 2.32 9.74
N ASP A 39 22.17 3.33 9.76
CA ASP A 39 21.04 3.47 10.71
C ASP A 39 19.75 2.76 10.25
N ARG A 40 19.95 1.81 9.34
CA ARG A 40 18.96 1.14 8.52
C ARG A 40 17.89 0.38 9.32
N PRO A 41 18.23 -0.58 10.20
CA PRO A 41 17.25 -1.25 11.06
C PRO A 41 16.49 -0.28 11.97
N ARG A 42 17.17 0.73 12.51
CA ARG A 42 16.56 1.72 13.42
C ARG A 42 15.49 2.55 12.72
N LYS A 43 15.69 2.91 11.44
CA LYS A 43 14.69 3.64 10.63
C LYS A 43 13.47 2.78 10.32
N ALA A 44 13.69 1.51 9.98
CA ALA A 44 12.59 0.55 9.76
C ALA A 44 11.74 0.38 11.01
N ASP A 45 12.38 0.16 12.17
CA ASP A 45 11.70 0.06 13.46
C ASP A 45 10.92 1.32 13.81
N ALA A 46 11.50 2.49 13.52
CA ALA A 46 10.84 3.76 13.81
C ALA A 46 9.61 3.97 12.92
N LEU A 47 9.70 3.67 11.62
CA LEU A 47 8.54 3.69 10.72
C LEU A 47 7.48 2.68 11.16
N GLN A 48 7.87 1.45 11.51
CA GLN A 48 6.97 0.42 12.01
C GLN A 48 6.22 0.86 13.28
N ARG A 49 6.91 1.50 14.23
CA ARG A 49 6.29 2.05 15.44
C ARG A 49 5.35 3.20 15.14
N GLU A 50 5.68 4.03 14.15
CA GLU A 50 4.86 5.18 13.77
C GLU A 50 3.50 4.78 13.19
N ILE A 51 3.44 3.61 12.58
CA ILE A 51 2.22 3.06 11.98
C ILE A 51 1.58 1.95 12.82
N ALA A 52 2.21 1.57 13.93
CA ALA A 52 1.71 0.49 14.78
C ALA A 52 0.34 0.86 15.37
N GLY A 53 -0.64 -0.01 15.16
CA GLY A 53 -2.01 0.19 15.65
C GLY A 53 -2.88 1.10 14.77
N LEU A 54 -2.35 1.64 13.67
CA LEU A 54 -3.16 2.32 12.66
C LEU A 54 -3.67 1.29 11.65
N PRO A 55 -4.98 1.17 11.43
CA PRO A 55 -5.45 0.40 10.29
C PRO A 55 -4.98 1.08 9.00
N PRO A 56 -4.70 0.32 7.93
CA PRO A 56 -4.19 0.87 6.67
C PRO A 56 -5.11 1.94 6.06
N GLU A 57 -6.41 1.84 6.34
CA GLU A 57 -7.42 2.80 5.89
C GLU A 57 -7.43 4.10 6.70
N GLU A 58 -6.78 4.15 7.86
CA GLU A 58 -6.61 5.35 8.70
C GLU A 58 -5.15 5.81 8.76
N ILE A 59 -4.28 5.27 7.88
CA ILE A 59 -2.85 5.53 7.92
C ILE A 59 -2.49 7.01 7.66
N ASN A 60 -3.38 7.74 6.98
CA ASN A 60 -3.28 9.18 6.75
C ASN A 60 -4.17 9.94 7.76
N LEU A 61 -3.55 10.77 8.59
CA LEU A 61 -4.22 11.56 9.62
C LEU A 61 -4.10 13.09 9.38
N GLY A 62 -3.62 13.51 8.20
CA GLY A 62 -3.37 14.91 7.85
C GLY A 62 -2.07 15.13 7.06
N ASP A 63 -1.81 16.38 6.69
CA ASP A 63 -0.78 16.80 5.71
C ASP A 63 0.62 16.23 5.94
N GLU A 64 1.07 16.16 7.20
CA GLU A 64 2.41 15.64 7.58
C GLU A 64 2.44 14.12 7.81
N THR A 65 1.28 13.47 7.79
CA THR A 65 1.13 12.02 8.09
C THR A 65 0.60 11.22 6.91
N ALA A 66 0.53 11.84 5.72
CA ALA A 66 0.24 11.14 4.48
C ALA A 66 1.22 9.97 4.28
N PRO A 67 0.80 8.84 3.67
CA PRO A 67 1.62 7.64 3.57
C PRO A 67 3.02 7.90 3.01
N SER A 68 3.11 8.71 1.95
CA SER A 68 4.40 9.02 1.36
C SER A 68 5.27 9.92 2.25
N LYS A 69 4.68 10.79 3.06
CA LYS A 69 5.41 11.64 4.03
C LYS A 69 6.04 10.80 5.14
N ARG A 70 5.35 9.76 5.61
CA ARG A 70 5.91 8.79 6.58
C ARG A 70 7.14 8.09 6.04
N ILE A 71 7.10 7.66 4.78
CA ILE A 71 8.27 7.06 4.11
C ILE A 71 9.38 8.10 3.95
N ILE A 72 9.07 9.29 3.42
CA ILE A 72 10.05 10.37 3.15
C ILE A 72 10.76 10.83 4.43
N LYS A 73 10.04 10.91 5.55
CA LYS A 73 10.60 11.28 6.86
C LYS A 73 11.79 10.41 7.26
N TRP A 74 11.73 9.10 6.97
CA TRP A 74 12.80 8.15 7.29
C TRP A 74 13.74 7.88 6.11
N TYR A 75 13.25 8.06 4.89
CA TYR A 75 13.96 7.81 3.64
C TYR A 75 13.77 8.99 2.66
N PRO A 76 14.48 10.13 2.86
CA PRO A 76 14.28 11.33 2.04
C PRO A 76 14.47 11.10 0.54
N ALA A 77 15.38 10.20 0.16
CA ALA A 77 15.62 9.82 -1.24
C ALA A 77 14.38 9.24 -1.95
N TYR A 78 13.37 8.77 -1.21
CA TYR A 78 12.11 8.33 -1.78
C TYR A 78 11.36 9.48 -2.47
N ALA A 79 11.49 10.72 -1.98
CA ALA A 79 10.76 11.88 -2.51
C ALA A 79 11.05 12.14 -4.00
N ASP A 80 12.31 11.99 -4.40
CA ASP A 80 12.77 12.28 -5.75
C ASP A 80 12.54 11.13 -6.74
N ASN A 81 12.23 9.93 -6.24
CA ASN A 81 12.21 8.74 -7.09
C ASN A 81 11.11 7.73 -6.72
N LYS A 82 9.93 8.23 -6.32
CA LYS A 82 8.76 7.42 -5.99
C LYS A 82 8.38 6.43 -7.10
N ALA A 83 8.38 6.89 -8.36
CA ALA A 83 8.00 6.08 -9.51
C ALA A 83 8.94 4.88 -9.74
N PHE A 84 10.21 4.99 -9.34
CA PHE A 84 11.16 3.90 -9.40
C PHE A 84 11.05 2.98 -8.17
N HIS A 85 11.04 3.55 -6.97
CA HIS A 85 11.07 2.77 -5.73
C HIS A 85 9.74 2.09 -5.43
N GLY A 86 8.61 2.78 -5.61
CA GLY A 86 7.28 2.29 -5.23
C GLY A 86 6.95 0.91 -5.82
N PRO A 87 6.95 0.73 -7.16
CA PRO A 87 6.66 -0.56 -7.77
C PRO A 87 7.65 -1.67 -7.38
N ARG A 88 8.94 -1.32 -7.18
CA ARG A 88 9.97 -2.28 -6.75
C ARG A 88 9.76 -2.76 -5.32
N ILE A 89 9.37 -1.85 -4.43
CA ILE A 89 8.99 -2.18 -3.05
C ILE A 89 7.77 -3.10 -3.08
N ALA A 90 6.69 -2.72 -3.79
CA ALA A 90 5.49 -3.54 -3.90
C ALA A 90 5.79 -4.95 -4.43
N ALA A 91 6.62 -5.05 -5.46
CA ALA A 91 7.05 -6.33 -6.03
C ALA A 91 7.81 -7.20 -5.01
N LYS A 92 8.65 -6.60 -4.16
CA LYS A 92 9.35 -7.33 -3.09
C LYS A 92 8.43 -7.73 -1.93
N ILE A 93 7.49 -6.88 -1.54
CA ILE A 93 6.51 -7.19 -0.48
C ILE A 93 5.63 -8.37 -0.91
N GLY A 94 5.22 -8.37 -2.18
CA GLY A 94 4.38 -9.40 -2.76
C GLY A 94 2.89 -9.15 -2.51
N LEU A 95 2.08 -9.64 -3.44
CA LEU A 95 0.64 -9.39 -3.48
C LEU A 95 -0.08 -9.99 -2.27
N GLU A 96 0.29 -11.18 -1.83
CA GLU A 96 -0.33 -11.85 -0.68
C GLU A 96 -0.24 -11.02 0.60
N ARG A 97 0.94 -10.44 0.89
CA ARG A 97 1.15 -9.63 2.08
C ARG A 97 0.44 -8.29 2.01
N ILE A 98 0.40 -7.67 0.82
CA ILE A 98 -0.37 -6.45 0.58
C ILE A 98 -1.86 -6.72 0.81
N ARG A 99 -2.41 -7.81 0.26
CA ARG A 99 -3.82 -8.21 0.45
C ARG A 99 -4.16 -8.45 1.92
N ALA A 100 -3.33 -9.24 2.61
CA ALA A 100 -3.55 -9.57 4.02
C ALA A 100 -3.63 -8.33 4.93
N HIS A 101 -2.90 -7.26 4.58
CA HIS A 101 -2.93 -6.02 5.34
C HIS A 101 -3.98 -5.03 4.85
N ASN A 102 -4.48 -5.09 3.62
CA ASN A 102 -5.37 -4.06 3.06
C ASN A 102 -6.73 -4.67 2.66
N PRO A 103 -7.69 -4.81 3.61
CA PRO A 103 -8.94 -5.54 3.37
C PRO A 103 -9.78 -5.00 2.21
N HIS A 104 -9.90 -3.67 2.07
CA HIS A 104 -10.62 -3.09 0.92
C HIS A 104 -9.95 -3.36 -0.43
N PHE A 105 -8.61 -3.37 -0.47
CA PHE A 105 -7.87 -3.74 -1.68
C PHE A 105 -8.06 -5.22 -2.01
N ASP A 106 -7.99 -6.08 -0.99
CA ASP A 106 -8.23 -7.52 -1.13
C ASP A 106 -9.65 -7.85 -1.60
N GLU A 107 -10.67 -7.21 -1.03
CA GLU A 107 -12.07 -7.39 -1.44
C GLU A 107 -12.27 -7.02 -2.91
N TRP A 108 -11.72 -5.87 -3.32
CA TRP A 108 -11.79 -5.42 -4.71
C TRP A 108 -11.10 -6.39 -5.66
N LEU A 109 -9.87 -6.79 -5.33
CA LEU A 109 -9.09 -7.68 -6.18
C LEU A 109 -9.72 -9.07 -6.26
N SER A 110 -10.20 -9.61 -5.13
CA SER A 110 -10.93 -10.90 -5.09
C SER A 110 -12.17 -10.87 -5.99
N ARG A 111 -12.88 -9.74 -6.01
CA ARG A 111 -14.04 -9.56 -6.90
C ARG A 111 -13.62 -9.56 -8.37
N LEU A 112 -12.50 -8.93 -8.72
CA LEU A 112 -11.94 -8.99 -10.07
C LEU A 112 -11.52 -10.41 -10.46
N GLU A 113 -10.85 -11.14 -9.56
CA GLU A 113 -10.41 -12.52 -9.77
C GLU A 113 -11.60 -13.47 -9.99
N SER A 114 -12.73 -13.21 -9.32
CA SER A 114 -13.97 -13.99 -9.50
C SER A 114 -14.66 -13.79 -10.86
N LEU A 115 -14.23 -12.81 -11.67
CA LEU A 115 -14.83 -12.56 -12.99
C LEU A 115 -14.35 -13.54 -14.07
N SER A 116 -13.29 -14.30 -13.81
CA SER A 116 -12.80 -15.29 -14.77
C SER A 116 -13.73 -16.51 -14.81
N PRO A 117 -14.33 -16.85 -15.96
CA PRO A 117 -15.03 -18.11 -16.13
C PRO A 117 -13.98 -19.22 -16.31
N GLY A 118 -13.80 -20.07 -15.29
CA GLY A 118 -13.18 -21.39 -15.42
C GLY A 118 -11.69 -21.51 -15.11
N GLN A 119 -11.36 -21.66 -13.82
CA GLN A 119 -10.29 -22.53 -13.32
C GLN A 119 -10.73 -23.04 -11.94
N ASN A 120 -11.74 -23.93 -11.89
CA ASN A 120 -11.86 -24.87 -10.77
C ASN A 120 -11.02 -26.09 -11.16
N PRO A 121 -10.06 -26.55 -10.32
CA PRO A 121 -9.47 -27.86 -10.51
C PRO A 121 -10.51 -28.98 -10.40
#